data_AF-A0A0F2R5Y8-F1
#
_entry.id   AF-A0A0F2R5Y8-F1
#
_cell.length_a   1.000
_cell.length_b   1.000
_cell.length_c   1.000
_cell.angle_alpha   90.00
_cell.angle_beta   90.00
_cell.angle_gamma   90.00
#
_symmetry.space_group_name_H-M   'P 1'
#
loop_
_entity.id
_entity.type
_entity.pdbx_description
1 polymer ?
#
loop_
_entity_poly.entity_id
_entity_poly.type
_entity_poly.pdbx_seq_one_letter_code
_entity_poly.pdbx_strand_id
1 'polypeptide(L)'
;MIVGAEIGLLLYGIFVLIKGQYSVGKGRNVTGRKARLLGGICLLPMPLSLVAGVGIGFVNEVLNASLAASQIKSLTTGIEVAILIGVVIVLTFFAKSFFKQQQDAIAKTL
;
A
#
# COMPACT_ATOMS: atom_id res chain seq x y z
N MET A 1 1.38 15.07 -0.67
CA MET A 1 0.35 14.01 -0.71
C MET A 1 -0.26 13.89 -2.09
N ILE A 2 -0.15 12.72 -2.71
CA ILE A 2 -0.96 12.34 -3.88
C ILE A 2 -2.31 11.87 -3.36
N VAL A 3 -3.06 12.83 -2.79
CA VAL A 3 -4.24 12.58 -1.96
C VAL A 3 -5.24 11.66 -2.67
N GLY A 4 -5.46 11.85 -3.97
CA GLY A 4 -6.39 11.03 -4.74
C GLY A 4 -6.01 9.54 -4.82
N ALA A 5 -4.73 9.23 -5.02
CA ALA A 5 -4.27 7.85 -5.15
C ALA A 5 -4.29 7.12 -3.80
N GLU A 6 -3.86 7.78 -2.73
CA GLU A 6 -3.89 7.21 -1.38
C GLU A 6 -5.33 6.98 -0.90
N ILE A 7 -6.23 7.95 -1.09
CA ILE A 7 -7.65 7.78 -0.75
C ILE A 7 -8.28 6.67 -1.59
N GLY A 8 -8.01 6.61 -2.89
CA GLY A 8 -8.53 5.55 -3.75
C GLY A 8 -8.08 4.17 -3.29
N LEU A 9 -6.79 4.03 -2.95
CA LEU A 9 -6.22 2.78 -2.46
C LEU A 9 -6.73 2.41 -1.06
N LEU A 10 -6.93 3.41 -0.20
CA LEU A 10 -7.51 3.23 1.13
C LEU A 10 -8.95 2.70 1.04
N LEU A 11 -9.81 3.38 0.26
CA LEU A 11 -11.20 2.97 0.07
C LEU A 11 -11.29 1.58 -0.58
N TYR A 12 -10.45 1.32 -1.58
CA TYR A 12 -10.36 -0.01 -2.19
C TYR A 12 -9.89 -1.06 -1.17
N GLY A 13 -8.89 -0.76 -0.34
CA GLY A 13 -8.41 -1.65 0.72
C GLY A 13 -9.52 -2.01 1.72
N ILE A 14 -10.28 -1.01 2.18
CA ILE A 14 -11.44 -1.21 3.06
C ILE A 14 -12.49 -2.09 2.37
N PHE A 15 -12.82 -1.79 1.11
CA PHE A 15 -13.75 -2.59 0.32
C PHE A 15 -13.30 -4.07 0.22
N VAL A 16 -12.02 -4.31 -0.08
CA VAL A 16 -11.46 -5.66 -0.17
C VAL A 16 -11.47 -6.38 1.19
N LEU A 17 -11.19 -5.68 2.29
CA LEU A 17 -11.24 -6.25 3.64
C LEU A 17 -12.65 -6.74 3.98
N ILE A 18 -13.66 -5.94 3.66
CA ILE A 18 -15.07 -6.27 3.91
C ILE A 18 -15.54 -7.39 2.98
N LYS A 19 -15.39 -7.22 1.66
CA LYS A 19 -15.85 -8.22 0.68
C LYS A 19 -15.05 -9.52 0.69
N GLY A 20 -13.78 -9.49 1.11
CA GLY A 20 -12.86 -10.62 1.00
C GLY A 20 -12.58 -11.02 -0.46
N GLN A 21 -12.59 -10.06 -1.38
CA GLN A 21 -12.33 -10.26 -2.81
C GLN A 21 -11.38 -9.18 -3.33
N TYR A 22 -10.28 -9.58 -3.95
CA TYR A 22 -9.28 -8.67 -4.53
C TYR A 22 -9.11 -8.97 -6.03
N SER A 23 -9.26 -7.96 -6.88
CA SER A 23 -9.11 -8.10 -8.33
C SER A 23 -7.64 -7.98 -8.75
N VAL A 24 -7.14 -9.00 -9.46
CA VAL A 24 -5.80 -9.04 -10.09
C VAL A 24 -5.88 -8.67 -11.58
N GLY A 25 -7.05 -8.22 -12.05
CA GLY A 25 -7.33 -7.84 -13.43
C GLY A 25 -7.73 -9.01 -14.35
N LYS A 26 -8.40 -8.69 -15.46
CA LYS A 26 -8.91 -9.64 -16.48
C LYS A 26 -9.79 -10.77 -15.88
N GLY A 27 -10.68 -10.43 -14.96
CA GLY A 27 -11.58 -11.39 -14.30
C GLY A 27 -10.93 -12.30 -13.25
N ARG A 28 -9.62 -12.13 -12.96
CA ARG A 28 -8.91 -12.92 -11.96
C ARG A 28 -9.11 -12.30 -10.58
N ASN A 29 -9.67 -13.06 -9.65
CA ASN A 29 -9.93 -12.62 -8.29
C ASN A 29 -9.22 -13.53 -7.28
N VAL A 30 -8.53 -12.93 -6.31
CA VAL A 30 -8.11 -13.61 -5.07
C VAL A 30 -9.26 -13.51 -4.08
N THR A 31 -9.57 -14.59 -3.36
CA THR A 31 -10.70 -14.63 -2.41
C THR A 31 -10.27 -15.03 -1.00
N GLY A 32 -11.14 -14.76 -0.02
CA GLY A 32 -11.00 -15.21 1.36
C GLY A 32 -9.91 -14.48 2.14
N ARG A 33 -9.18 -15.19 3.01
CA ARG A 33 -8.18 -14.61 3.91
C ARG A 33 -7.05 -13.91 3.16
N LYS A 34 -6.62 -14.46 2.03
CA LYS A 34 -5.56 -13.89 1.19
C LYS A 34 -5.97 -12.55 0.58
N ALA A 35 -7.23 -12.42 0.15
CA ALA A 35 -7.76 -11.15 -0.33
C ALA A 35 -7.77 -10.09 0.77
N ARG A 36 -8.21 -10.44 1.99
CA ARG A 36 -8.20 -9.53 3.14
C ARG A 36 -6.78 -9.06 3.49
N LEU A 37 -5.78 -9.93 3.39
CA LEU A 37 -4.39 -9.53 3.58
C LEU A 37 -3.95 -8.46 2.55
N LEU A 38 -4.29 -8.65 1.28
CA LEU A 38 -4.02 -7.65 0.24
C LEU A 38 -4.76 -6.33 0.53
N GLY A 39 -6.02 -6.40 0.97
CA GLY A 39 -6.77 -5.23 1.40
C GLY A 39 -6.11 -4.49 2.56
N GLY A 40 -5.55 -5.21 3.54
CA GLY A 40 -4.76 -4.62 4.62
C GLY A 40 -3.48 -3.93 4.13
N ILE A 41 -2.77 -4.51 3.17
CA ILE A 41 -1.60 -3.90 2.54
C ILE A 41 -1.98 -2.59 1.82
N CYS A 42 -3.15 -2.53 1.18
CA CYS A 42 -3.66 -1.30 0.56
C CYS A 42 -3.86 -0.15 1.56
N LEU A 43 -4.02 -0.43 2.86
CA LEU A 43 -4.17 0.61 3.88
C LEU A 43 -2.83 1.19 4.35
N LEU A 44 -1.70 0.52 4.08
CA LEU A 44 -0.38 0.90 4.61
C LEU A 44 0.22 2.22 4.14
N PRO A 45 -0.05 2.74 2.92
CA PRO A 45 0.56 4.00 2.48
C PRO A 45 0.31 5.15 3.46
N MET A 46 -0.93 5.30 3.94
CA MET A 46 -1.29 6.42 4.81
C MET A 46 -0.57 6.38 6.19
N PRO A 47 -0.57 5.26 6.94
CA PRO A 47 0.25 5.12 8.15
C PRO A 47 1.75 5.30 7.89
N LEU A 48 2.28 4.76 6.79
CA LEU A 48 3.70 4.87 6.47
C LEU A 48 4.11 6.32 6.15
N SER A 49 3.29 7.04 5.37
CA SER A 49 3.49 8.46 5.08
C SER A 49 3.46 9.31 6.36
N LEU A 50 2.55 9.00 7.30
CA LEU A 50 2.49 9.67 8.60
C LEU A 50 3.75 9.44 9.44
N VAL A 51 4.18 8.18 9.57
CA VAL A 51 5.40 7.82 10.31
C VAL A 51 6.63 8.49 9.70
N ALA A 52 6.73 8.51 8.37
CA ALA A 52 7.82 9.18 7.67
C ALA A 52 7.83 10.69 7.95
N GLY A 53 6.67 11.36 7.85
CA GLY A 53 6.54 12.79 8.13
C GLY A 53 6.94 13.16 9.56
N VAL A 54 6.44 12.41 10.56
CA VAL A 54 6.80 12.60 11.98
C VAL A 54 8.29 12.34 12.20
N GLY A 55 8.83 11.28 11.59
CA GLY A 55 10.25 10.94 11.70
C GLY A 55 11.18 12.03 11.17
N ILE A 56 10.85 12.62 10.01
CA ILE A 56 11.62 13.73 9.43
C ILE A 56 11.56 14.95 10.35
N GLY A 57 10.38 15.29 10.86
CA GLY A 57 10.22 16.42 11.80
C GLY A 57 11.06 16.24 13.07
N PHE A 58 11.02 15.03 13.64
CA PHE A 58 11.79 14.69 14.84
C PHE A 58 13.30 14.75 14.59
N VAL A 59 13.78 14.17 13.48
CA VAL A 59 15.21 14.19 13.12
C VAL A 59 15.69 15.61 12.84
N ASN A 60 14.86 16.43 12.18
CA ASN A 60 15.19 17.82 11.87
C ASN A 60 15.41 18.64 13.15
N GLU A 61 14.54 18.45 14.15
CA GLU A 61 14.65 19.09 15.46
C GLU A 61 15.89 18.61 16.22
N VAL A 62 16.10 17.30 16.32
CA VAL A 62 17.21 16.71 17.09
C VAL A 62 18.58 17.09 16.51
N LEU A 63 18.70 17.16 15.18
CA LEU A 63 19.95 17.51 14.51
C LEU A 63 20.17 19.02 14.37
N ASN A 64 19.25 19.86 14.86
CA ASN A 64 19.22 21.30 14.57
C ASN A 64 19.38 21.60 13.07
N ALA A 65 18.86 20.70 12.22
CA ALA A 65 18.90 20.87 10.80
C ALA A 65 17.92 22.01 10.46
N SER A 66 18.44 23.14 10.00
CA SER A 66 17.64 24.32 9.66
C SER A 66 17.05 24.18 8.24
N LEU A 67 16.37 23.05 7.98
CA LEU A 67 15.75 22.81 6.68
C LEU A 67 14.61 23.80 6.46
N ALA A 68 14.61 24.43 5.29
CA ALA A 68 13.50 25.28 4.89
C ALA A 68 12.23 24.44 4.70
N ALA A 69 11.06 25.03 4.98
CA ALA A 69 9.77 24.36 4.82
C ALA A 69 9.56 23.80 3.39
N SER A 70 10.13 24.46 2.37
CA SER A 70 10.11 23.98 0.98
C SER A 70 10.91 22.70 0.77
N GLN A 71 12.04 22.53 1.46
CA GLN A 71 12.86 21.32 1.41
C GLN A 71 12.16 20.15 2.10
N ILE A 72 11.58 20.40 3.28
CA ILE A 72 10.79 19.39 4.01
C ILE A 72 9.63 18.92 3.14
N LYS A 73 8.90 19.84 2.52
CA LYS A 73 7.78 19.51 1.62
C LYS A 73 8.20 18.68 0.41
N SER A 74 9.34 19.02 -0.21
CA SER A 74 9.87 18.25 -1.35
C SER A 74 10.28 16.83 -0.93
N LEU A 75 10.99 16.72 0.20
CA LEU A 75 11.43 15.45 0.76
C LEU A 75 10.25 14.54 1.12
N THR A 76 9.25 15.06 1.83
CA THR A 76 8.05 14.29 2.20
C THR A 76 7.28 13.83 0.97
N THR A 77 7.12 14.69 -0.04
CA THR A 77 6.47 14.32 -1.31
C THR A 77 7.22 13.19 -2.02
N GLY A 78 8.55 13.26 -2.07
CA GLY A 78 9.38 12.19 -2.67
C GLY A 78 9.23 10.86 -1.94
N ILE A 79 9.17 10.89 -0.61
CA ILE A 79 9.00 9.69 0.22
C ILE A 79 7.60 9.08 0.04
N GLU A 80 6.54 9.89 0.03
CA GLU A 80 5.17 9.41 -0.24
C GLU A 80 5.07 8.69 -1.59
N VAL A 81 5.67 9.25 -2.64
CA VAL A 81 5.72 8.62 -3.97
C VAL A 81 6.43 7.27 -3.91
N ALA A 82 7.58 7.21 -3.22
CA ALA A 82 8.35 5.98 -3.07
C ALA A 82 7.56 4.90 -2.29
N ILE A 83 6.88 5.29 -1.21
CA ILE A 83 6.01 4.41 -0.42
C ILE A 83 4.88 3.85 -1.29
N LEU A 84 4.18 4.73 -2.01
CA LEU A 84 3.05 4.33 -2.86
C LEU A 84 3.50 3.33 -3.94
N ILE A 85 4.60 3.62 -4.65
CA ILE A 85 5.16 2.73 -5.66
C ILE A 85 5.57 1.39 -5.03
N GLY A 86 6.26 1.43 -3.89
CA GLY A 86 6.66 0.23 -3.16
C GLY A 86 5.48 -0.65 -2.77
N VAL A 87 4.40 -0.05 -2.25
CA VAL A 87 3.17 -0.77 -1.90
C VAL A 87 2.52 -1.39 -3.13
N VAL A 88 2.46 -0.68 -4.27
CA VAL A 88 1.90 -1.21 -5.52
C VAL A 88 2.71 -2.40 -6.04
N ILE A 89 4.04 -2.35 -5.95
CA ILE A 89 4.92 -3.47 -6.33
C ILE A 89 4.65 -4.68 -5.45
N VAL A 90 4.62 -4.49 -4.13
CA VAL A 90 4.31 -5.54 -3.14
C VAL A 90 2.94 -6.15 -3.43
N LEU A 91 1.90 -5.33 -3.59
CA LEU A 91 0.55 -5.79 -3.93
C LEU A 91 0.53 -6.61 -5.21
N THR A 92 1.22 -6.15 -6.25
CA THR A 92 1.27 -6.86 -7.54
C THR A 92 1.91 -8.23 -7.41
N PHE A 93 3.02 -8.33 -6.67
CA PHE A 93 3.71 -9.59 -6.44
C PHE A 93 2.86 -10.58 -5.62
N PHE A 94 2.34 -10.13 -4.47
CA PHE A 94 1.52 -10.96 -3.60
C PHE A 94 0.19 -11.37 -4.26
N ALA A 95 -0.48 -10.46 -4.97
CA ALA A 95 -1.72 -10.78 -5.67
C ALA A 95 -1.52 -11.87 -6.74
N LYS A 96 -0.44 -11.80 -7.52
CA LYS A 96 -0.09 -12.84 -8.50
C LYS A 96 0.23 -14.17 -7.83
N SER A 97 1.04 -14.15 -6.76
CA SER A 97 1.42 -15.35 -6.00
C SER A 97 0.20 -16.04 -5.39
N PHE A 98 -0.69 -15.27 -4.74
CA PHE A 98 -1.91 -15.79 -4.11
C PHE A 98 -2.90 -16.34 -5.13
N PHE A 99 -3.05 -15.68 -6.28
CA PHE A 99 -3.89 -16.18 -7.35
C PHE A 99 -3.39 -17.52 -7.89
N LYS A 100 -2.08 -17.64 -8.17
CA LYS A 100 -1.48 -18.91 -8.61
C LYS A 100 -1.73 -20.04 -7.60
N GLN A 101 -1.49 -19.79 -6.31
CA GLN A 101 -1.76 -20.78 -5.26
C GLN A 101 -3.24 -21.18 -5.18
N GLN A 102 -4.17 -20.27 -5.48
CA GLN A 102 -5.60 -20.57 -5.50
C GLN A 102 -5.95 -21.47 -6.70
N GLN A 103 -5.36 -21.23 -7.87
CA GLN A 103 -5.54 -22.09 -9.05
C GLN A 103 -4.98 -23.50 -8.82
N ASP A 104 -3.77 -23.59 -8.27
CA ASP A 104 -3.12 -24.88 -7.98
C ASP A 104 -3.93 -25.72 -6.98
N ALA A 105 -4.60 -25.07 -6.02
CA ALA A 105 -5.48 -25.75 -5.08
C ALA A 105 -6.76 -26.31 -5.75
N ILE A 106 -7.37 -25.53 -6.65
CA ILE A 106 -8.56 -25.96 -7.40
C ILE A 106 -8.23 -27.13 -8.34
N ALA A 107 -7.08 -27.08 -9.01
CA ALA A 107 -6.64 -28.14 -9.92
C ALA A 107 -6.39 -29.49 -9.22
N LYS A 108 -6.07 -29.49 -7.92
CA LYS A 108 -5.86 -30.71 -7.12
C LYS A 108 -7.15 -31.33 -6.60
N THR A 109 -8.26 -30.59 -6.64
CA THR A 109 -9.57 -31.07 -6.16
C THR A 109 -10.44 -31.66 -7.26
N LEU A 110 -10.02 -31.55 -8.52
CA LEU A 110 -10.67 -32.14 -9.69
C LEU A 110 -9.95 -33.43 -10.08
#